data_AF-A5BQX0-F1
#
_entry.id   AF-A5BQX0-F1
#
_cell.length_a   1.000
_cell.length_b   1.000
_cell.length_c   1.000
_cell.angle_alpha   90.00
_cell.angle_beta   90.00
_cell.angle_gamma   90.00
#
_symmetry.space_group_name_H-M   'P 1'
#
loop_
_entity.id
_entity.type
_entity.pdbx_description
1 polymer ?
#
loop_
_entity_poly.entity_id
_entity_poly.type
_entity_poly.pdbx_seq_one_letter_code
_entity_poly.pdbx_strand_id
1 'polypeptide(L)'
;MNAPDRYERFVVPEGTKKYIVFSLLSQKLSLVSYERDTKIINAASFTVEREDHTIGNILRMQLHRDENVLFAGYKLPHPLQYKIIIRIHTTSQSSPMQAYNQAINDLDKELDYLKNAFEVELAKHSREY
;
A
#
# COMPACT_ATOMS: atom_id res chain seq x y z
N MET A 1 -28.68 15.65 7.46
CA MET A 1 -28.18 14.39 8.05
C MET A 1 -26.68 14.53 8.26
N ASN A 2 -26.13 13.97 9.34
CA ASN A 2 -24.68 14.02 9.64
C ASN A 2 -23.91 12.80 9.09
N ALA A 3 -24.50 12.07 8.14
CA ALA A 3 -23.85 10.93 7.51
C ALA A 3 -22.91 11.43 6.41
N PRO A 4 -21.64 11.00 6.39
CA PRO A 4 -20.71 11.36 5.32
C PRO A 4 -21.13 10.72 4.00
N ASP A 5 -20.75 11.34 2.88
CA ASP A 5 -21.07 10.82 1.56
C ASP A 5 -20.30 9.52 1.26
N ARG A 6 -20.90 8.62 0.49
CA ARG A 6 -20.30 7.30 0.19
C ARG A 6 -19.00 7.40 -0.60
N TYR A 7 -18.86 8.40 -1.48
CA TYR A 7 -17.66 8.57 -2.31
C TYR A 7 -16.43 8.98 -1.49
N GLU A 8 -16.63 9.57 -0.30
CA GLU A 8 -15.53 9.93 0.59
C GLU A 8 -14.69 8.73 1.04
N ARG A 9 -15.18 7.50 0.84
CA ARG A 9 -14.43 6.28 1.16
C ARG A 9 -13.20 6.08 0.28
N PHE A 10 -13.31 6.44 -1.01
CA PHE A 10 -12.30 6.14 -2.03
C PHE A 10 -11.81 7.40 -2.77
N VAL A 11 -12.54 8.52 -2.70
CA VAL A 11 -12.12 9.78 -3.31
C VAL A 11 -11.30 10.60 -2.32
N VAL A 12 -10.11 11.00 -2.75
CA VAL A 12 -9.26 11.93 -2.00
C VAL A 12 -9.80 13.34 -2.18
N PRO A 13 -10.08 14.08 -1.10
CA PRO A 13 -10.50 15.48 -1.20
C PRO A 13 -9.42 16.36 -1.83
N GLU A 14 -9.85 17.35 -2.61
CA GLU A 14 -8.95 18.39 -3.10
C GLU A 14 -8.40 19.19 -1.90
N GLY A 15 -7.07 19.22 -1.75
CA GLY A 15 -6.40 19.99 -0.69
C GLY A 15 -5.81 19.18 0.47
N THR A 16 -5.90 17.84 0.48
CA THR A 16 -5.13 17.01 1.43
C THR A 16 -3.63 17.15 1.11
N LYS A 17 -2.93 18.00 1.87
CA LYS A 17 -1.53 18.39 1.64
C LYS A 17 -0.58 17.22 1.88
N LYS A 18 0.31 17.02 0.90
CA LYS A 18 1.30 15.95 0.80
C LYS A 18 2.61 16.41 1.41
N TYR A 19 3.14 15.69 2.39
CA TYR A 19 4.54 15.82 2.78
C TYR A 19 5.38 14.91 1.88
N ILE A 20 5.74 15.40 0.70
CA ILE A 20 6.92 14.93 -0.02
C ILE A 20 7.84 16.14 -0.09
N VAL A 21 8.82 16.19 0.83
CA VAL A 21 10.01 17.02 0.64
C VAL A 21 10.88 16.29 -0.38
N PHE A 22 10.54 16.42 -1.67
CA PHE A 22 11.46 16.54 -2.81
C PHE A 22 10.68 16.46 -4.13
N SER A 23 11.06 17.33 -5.05
CA SER A 23 10.65 17.40 -6.46
C SER A 23 9.40 18.23 -6.77
N LEU A 24 9.69 19.51 -7.05
CA LEU A 24 9.01 20.32 -8.04
C LEU A 24 8.99 19.57 -9.39
N LEU A 25 7.90 18.87 -9.70
CA LEU A 25 7.33 18.64 -11.04
C LEU A 25 6.42 17.41 -10.99
N SER A 26 5.18 17.61 -11.42
CA SER A 26 4.05 16.66 -11.52
C SER A 26 3.09 16.67 -10.33
N GLN A 27 1.87 17.14 -10.60
CA GLN A 27 0.67 17.00 -9.77
C GLN A 27 0.22 15.52 -9.67
N LYS A 28 1.09 14.62 -9.22
CA LYS A 28 0.66 13.26 -8.85
C LYS A 28 0.03 13.37 -7.46
N LEU A 29 -1.30 13.23 -7.35
CA LEU A 29 -2.01 13.04 -6.08
C LEU A 29 -1.36 11.89 -5.30
N SER A 30 -0.34 12.15 -4.47
CA SER A 30 0.34 11.13 -3.70
C SER A 30 -0.57 10.71 -2.56
N LEU A 31 -1.26 9.59 -2.78
CA LEU A 31 -2.12 8.86 -1.85
C LEU A 31 -1.42 8.42 -0.57
N VAL A 32 -0.08 8.49 -0.54
CA VAL A 32 0.78 7.94 0.50
C VAL A 32 1.64 9.05 1.10
N SER A 33 1.65 9.16 2.43
CA SER A 33 2.64 9.93 3.20
C SER A 33 3.69 9.01 3.80
N TYR A 34 4.92 9.53 3.97
CA TYR A 34 6.05 8.79 4.51
C TYR A 34 6.66 9.54 5.70
N GLU A 35 6.74 8.88 6.84
CA GLU A 35 7.30 9.41 8.07
C GLU A 35 8.34 8.44 8.63
N ARG A 36 9.59 8.90 8.79
CA ARG A 36 10.63 8.09 9.45
C ARG A 36 10.41 8.09 10.95
N ASP A 37 10.56 6.91 11.57
CA ASP A 37 10.55 6.80 13.02
C ASP A 37 11.86 7.38 13.58
N THR A 38 11.77 8.24 14.59
CA THR A 38 12.92 8.88 15.22
C THR A 38 13.49 8.08 16.37
N LYS A 39 12.73 7.09 16.90
CA LYS A 39 13.10 6.28 18.05
C LYS A 39 13.76 4.97 17.64
N ILE A 40 13.37 4.41 16.49
CA ILE A 40 13.88 3.14 15.98
C ILE A 40 14.63 3.37 14.66
N ILE A 41 15.85 2.84 14.58
CA ILE A 41 16.69 2.91 13.38
C ILE A 41 16.03 2.07 12.28
N ASN A 42 16.08 2.53 11.03
CA ASN A 42 15.50 1.82 9.87
C ASN A 42 14.03 1.42 10.04
N ALA A 43 13.26 2.26 10.74
CA ALA A 43 11.82 2.13 10.82
C ALA A 43 11.13 3.36 10.20
N ALA A 44 10.02 3.11 9.52
CA ALA A 44 9.19 4.15 8.94
C ALA A 44 7.71 3.76 8.98
N SER A 45 6.86 4.78 8.95
CA SER A 45 5.41 4.65 8.84
C SER A 45 4.94 5.27 7.53
N PHE A 46 4.13 4.53 6.79
CA PHE A 46 3.44 4.96 5.58
C PHE A 46 1.97 5.16 5.91
N THR A 47 1.42 6.35 5.67
CA THR A 47 -0.02 6.56 5.78
C THR A 47 -0.62 6.56 4.39
N VAL A 48 -1.53 5.64 4.12
CA VAL A 48 -2.24 5.57 2.84
C VAL A 48 -3.66 6.06 3.07
N GLU A 49 -4.01 7.15 2.40
CA GLU A 49 -5.33 7.75 2.46
C GLU A 49 -6.31 7.00 1.57
N ARG A 50 -7.57 6.91 2.00
CA ARG A 50 -8.69 6.31 1.28
C ARG A 50 -8.55 4.83 0.95
N GLU A 51 -7.75 4.12 1.74
CA GLU A 51 -7.55 2.68 1.64
C GLU A 51 -7.98 1.96 2.93
N ASP A 52 -8.18 0.65 2.83
CA ASP A 52 -8.67 -0.19 3.91
C ASP A 52 -7.84 -1.49 4.09
N HIS A 53 -8.43 -2.47 4.79
CA HIS A 53 -7.81 -3.76 5.06
C HIS A 53 -7.45 -4.56 3.81
N THR A 54 -8.09 -4.29 2.67
CA THR A 54 -7.86 -4.99 1.40
C THR A 54 -6.40 -4.84 0.98
N ILE A 55 -5.94 -3.59 0.83
CA ILE A 55 -4.54 -3.27 0.49
C ILE A 55 -3.62 -3.47 1.70
N GLY A 56 -4.06 -3.08 2.89
CA GLY A 56 -3.24 -3.20 4.10
C GLY A 56 -2.81 -4.64 4.39
N ASN A 57 -3.73 -5.61 4.27
CA ASN A 57 -3.44 -7.00 4.58
C ASN A 57 -2.54 -7.66 3.53
N ILE A 58 -2.82 -7.47 2.24
CA ILE A 58 -2.03 -8.10 1.17
C ILE A 58 -0.59 -7.58 1.16
N LEU A 59 -0.41 -6.27 1.32
CA LEU A 59 0.92 -5.67 1.38
C LEU A 59 1.68 -6.10 2.63
N ARG A 60 1.00 -6.21 3.79
CA ARG A 60 1.60 -6.78 5.00
C ARG A 60 2.12 -8.18 4.71
N MET A 61 1.32 -9.06 4.11
CA MET A 61 1.74 -10.43 3.81
C MET A 61 2.96 -10.45 2.88
N GLN A 62 2.98 -9.60 1.84
CA GLN A 62 4.10 -9.52 0.92
C GLN A 62 5.39 -9.05 1.61
N LEU A 63 5.30 -8.06 2.51
CA LEU A 63 6.45 -7.58 3.28
C LEU A 63 7.05 -8.64 4.21
N HIS A 64 6.24 -9.57 4.74
CA HIS A 64 6.77 -10.66 5.57
C HIS A 64 7.48 -11.75 4.75
N ARG A 65 7.38 -11.73 3.41
CA ARG A 65 8.14 -12.64 2.55
C ARG A 65 9.59 -12.17 2.35
N ASP A 66 9.91 -10.91 2.63
CA ASP A 66 11.27 -10.38 2.56
C ASP A 66 12.02 -10.64 3.89
N GLU A 67 13.11 -11.40 3.83
CA GLU A 67 13.96 -11.73 4.98
C GLU A 67 14.61 -10.50 5.62
N ASN A 68 14.74 -9.38 4.89
CA ASN A 68 15.29 -8.14 5.40
C ASN A 68 14.28 -7.31 6.21
N VAL A 69 13.01 -7.71 6.23
CA VAL A 69 11.96 -7.05 7.01
C VAL A 69 11.86 -7.70 8.39
N LEU A 70 12.26 -6.95 9.42
CA LEU A 70 12.19 -7.39 10.81
C LEU A 70 10.77 -7.28 11.38
N PHE A 71 10.03 -6.26 10.94
CA PHE A 71 8.65 -6.05 11.35
C PHE A 71 7.88 -5.33 10.26
N ALA A 72 6.69 -5.85 9.94
CA ALA A 72 5.69 -5.15 9.16
C ALA A 72 4.33 -5.29 9.84
N GLY A 73 3.59 -4.19 9.93
CA GLY A 73 2.25 -4.20 10.49
C GLY A 73 1.45 -3.06 9.91
N TYR A 74 0.14 -3.22 9.81
CA TYR A 74 -0.76 -2.15 9.43
C TYR A 74 -1.87 -2.01 10.47
N LYS A 75 -2.41 -0.80 10.59
CA LYS A 75 -3.58 -0.54 11.42
C LYS A 75 -4.50 0.46 10.73
N LEU A 76 -5.78 0.27 10.97
CA LEU A 76 -6.81 1.25 10.67
C LEU A 76 -7.08 2.03 11.98
N PRO A 77 -6.73 3.33 12.06
CA PRO A 77 -6.75 4.07 13.32
C PRO A 77 -8.16 4.23 13.89
N HIS A 78 -9.17 4.35 13.02
CA HIS A 78 -10.57 4.42 13.42
C HIS A 78 -11.48 4.02 12.24
N PRO A 79 -12.54 3.21 12.41
CA PRO A 79 -13.43 2.74 11.33
C PRO A 79 -14.07 3.85 10.47
N LEU A 80 -14.26 5.04 11.04
CA LEU A 80 -14.79 6.22 10.34
C LEU A 80 -13.72 7.07 9.64
N GLN A 81 -12.44 6.72 9.78
CA GLN A 81 -11.32 7.35 9.08
C GLN A 81 -10.85 6.41 7.98
N TYR A 82 -11.07 6.79 6.73
CA TYR A 82 -10.64 6.02 5.57
C TYR A 82 -9.16 6.27 5.31
N LYS A 83 -8.31 5.68 6.15
CA LYS A 83 -6.86 5.63 5.96
C LYS A 83 -6.26 4.45 6.71
N ILE A 84 -5.15 3.95 6.22
CA ILE A 84 -4.35 2.91 6.89
C ILE A 84 -2.95 3.44 7.19
N ILE A 85 -2.37 2.98 8.29
CA ILE A 85 -0.99 3.28 8.67
C ILE A 85 -0.22 1.98 8.67
N ILE A 86 0.79 1.89 7.81
CA ILE A 86 1.68 0.73 7.66
C ILE A 86 3.02 1.08 8.27
N ARG A 87 3.47 0.30 9.24
CA ARG A 87 4.77 0.46 9.90
C ARG A 87 5.70 -0.65 9.45
N ILE A 88 6.88 -0.28 8.97
CA ILE A 88 7.90 -1.19 8.46
C ILE A 88 9.20 -0.92 9.20
N HIS A 89 9.88 -1.98 9.60
CA HIS A 89 11.20 -1.96 10.20
C HIS A 89 12.06 -2.99 9.48
N THR A 90 13.19 -2.55 8.96
CA THR A 90 14.11 -3.38 8.17
C THR A 90 15.46 -3.53 8.87
N THR A 91 16.26 -4.47 8.41
CA THR A 91 17.66 -4.61 8.83
C THR A 91 18.51 -3.41 8.38
N SER A 92 19.79 -3.38 8.76
CA SER A 92 20.73 -2.36 8.29
C SER A 92 21.02 -2.41 6.79
N GLN A 93 20.69 -3.51 6.11
CA GLN A 93 21.03 -3.76 4.71
C GLN A 93 19.98 -3.19 3.73
N SER A 94 18.75 -2.97 4.16
CA SER A 94 17.68 -2.42 3.33
C SER A 94 16.96 -1.26 4.00
N SER A 95 16.49 -0.30 3.22
CA SER A 95 15.66 0.79 3.73
C SER A 95 14.17 0.41 3.71
N PRO A 96 13.34 0.91 4.65
CA PRO A 96 11.90 0.66 4.64
C PRO A 96 11.21 1.10 3.35
N MET A 97 11.70 2.17 2.71
CA MET A 97 11.19 2.65 1.42
C MET A 97 11.48 1.65 0.28
N GLN A 98 12.67 1.04 0.27
CA GLN A 98 13.00 0.02 -0.72
C GLN A 98 12.15 -1.24 -0.51
N ALA A 99 12.05 -1.74 0.72
CA ALA A 99 11.21 -2.91 1.03
C ALA A 99 9.75 -2.68 0.64
N TYR A 100 9.21 -1.48 0.90
CA TYR A 100 7.86 -1.09 0.50
C TYR A 100 7.66 -1.14 -1.03
N ASN A 101 8.56 -0.50 -1.79
CA ASN A 101 8.47 -0.47 -3.25
C ASN A 101 8.66 -1.86 -3.87
N GLN A 102 9.59 -2.65 -3.33
CA GLN A 102 9.84 -4.01 -3.78
C GLN A 102 8.62 -4.90 -3.56
N ALA A 103 8.02 -4.85 -2.36
CA ALA A 103 6.80 -5.59 -2.08
C ALA A 103 5.66 -5.24 -3.04
N ILE A 104 5.47 -3.96 -3.38
CA ILE A 104 4.46 -3.55 -4.37
C ILE A 104 4.77 -4.12 -5.75
N ASN A 105 6.01 -4.00 -6.22
CA ASN A 105 6.39 -4.50 -7.55
C ASN A 105 6.27 -6.02 -7.67
N ASP A 106 6.58 -6.75 -6.59
CA ASP A 106 6.47 -8.20 -6.58
C ASP A 106 5.01 -8.64 -6.53
N LEU A 107 4.16 -7.91 -5.80
CA LEU A 107 2.72 -8.15 -5.78
C LEU A 107 2.08 -7.88 -7.14
N ASP A 108 2.47 -6.80 -7.83
CA ASP A 108 1.98 -6.45 -9.17
C ASP A 108 2.26 -7.59 -10.17
N LYS A 109 3.50 -8.11 -10.16
CA LYS A 109 3.89 -9.27 -10.98
C LYS A 109 3.10 -10.54 -10.63
N GLU A 110 2.84 -10.80 -9.35
CA GLU A 110 2.07 -11.98 -8.92
C GLU A 110 0.62 -11.89 -9.41
N LEU A 111 0.01 -10.70 -9.34
CA LEU A 111 -1.33 -10.45 -9.86
C LEU A 111 -1.41 -10.56 -11.38
N ASP A 112 -0.41 -10.02 -12.10
CA ASP A 112 -0.32 -10.16 -13.56
C ASP A 112 -0.16 -11.63 -13.97
N TYR A 113 0.68 -12.39 -13.27
CA TYR A 113 0.83 -13.81 -13.50
C TYR A 113 -0.50 -14.56 -13.28
N LEU A 114 -1.18 -14.30 -12.16
CA LEU A 114 -2.46 -14.92 -11.84
C LEU A 114 -3.53 -14.60 -12.89
N LYS A 115 -3.61 -13.34 -13.32
CA LYS A 115 -4.54 -12.89 -14.37
C LYS A 115 -4.29 -13.64 -15.68
N ASN A 116 -3.04 -13.69 -16.14
CA ASN A 116 -2.68 -14.37 -17.38
C ASN A 116 -2.99 -15.87 -17.31
N ALA A 117 -2.65 -16.53 -16.20
CA ALA A 117 -2.95 -17.95 -15.98
C ALA A 117 -4.46 -18.20 -16.02
N PHE A 118 -5.25 -17.34 -15.38
CA PHE A 118 -6.70 -17.42 -15.39
C PHE A 118 -7.29 -17.25 -16.80
N GLU A 119 -6.83 -16.26 -17.56
CA GLU A 119 -7.29 -16.01 -18.94
C GLU A 119 -6.97 -17.20 -19.87
N VAL A 120 -5.80 -17.82 -19.72
CA VAL A 120 -5.42 -19.02 -20.47
C VAL A 120 -6.35 -20.19 -20.16
N GLU A 121 -6.63 -20.46 -18.88
CA GLU A 121 -7.55 -21.55 -18.49
C GLU A 121 -8.99 -21.28 -18.92
N LEU A 122 -9.45 -20.03 -18.84
CA LEU A 122 -10.77 -19.63 -19.31
C LEU A 122 -10.92 -19.86 -20.82
N ALA A 123 -9.88 -19.56 -21.61
CA ALA A 123 -9.89 -19.77 -23.05
C ALA A 123 -9.91 -21.25 -23.46
N LYS A 124 -9.41 -22.14 -22.60
CA LYS A 124 -9.50 -23.60 -22.82
C LYS A 124 -10.93 -24.10 -22.64
N HIS A 125 -11.60 -23.68 -21.58
CA HIS A 125 -12.93 -24.19 -21.21
C HIS A 125 -14.09 -23.48 -21.92
N SER A 126 -13.88 -22.26 -22.44
CA SER A 126 -14.91 -21.53 -23.20
C SER A 126 -15.25 -22.14 -24.56
N ARG A 127 -14.44 -23.10 -25.04
CA ARG A 127 -14.67 -23.83 -26.30
C ARG A 127 -15.49 -25.11 -26.13
N GLU A 128 -15.76 -25.54 -24.90
CA GLU A 128 -16.49 -26.78 -24.60
C GLU A 128 -18.00 -26.56 -24.38
N TYR A 129 -18.49 -25.32 -24.53
CA TYR A 129 -19.91 -24.96 -24.47
C TYR A 129 -20.40 -24.32 -25.77
#